data_AF-A0A836UHV4-F1
#
_entry.id   AF-A0A836UHV4-F1
#
_cell.length_a   1.000
_cell.length_b   1.000
_cell.length_c   1.000
_cell.angle_alpha   90.00
_cell.angle_beta   90.00
_cell.angle_gamma   90.00
#
_symmetry.space_group_name_H-M   'P 1'
#
loop_
_entity.id
_entity.type
_entity.pdbx_description
1 polymer ?
#
loop_
_entity_poly.entity_id
_entity_poly.type
_entity_poly.pdbx_seq_one_letter_code
_entity_poly.pdbx_strand_id
1 'polypeptide(L)'
;ELVSAAMWSTAQYLWSIGSGPVYRWTRGQTRISIVAPDSQMEALQFPSVCAALADAGETAADAAADMNGQRRRLEYVRRVLERRVADLQKDLDEADDVDLLDRVGNSLMAATDHIAAGTKGVIPDVHDAHGEATLEIELAPGVTAAQQAARLLRRAAKLRRRANVLPPRLHRVRELIFETEQLLDALLDEDTIAEEVMTRWERRVEVRQSAAVEVRQGATLPGETAGGTGGSTEGRHGAHPRRYLTSTGWSVWAGRNNRENDIVTHRLAAQNDVWFHAHGYAGSHVILRREGRKQEPSRQTLEEAAAVAAYWSKGRTANKVPVVYTLAKYVSKPKGAVPGLAVMKRERTIMARPALLAEEERQT
;
A
#
# COMPACT_ATOMS: atom_id res chain seq x y z
N GLU A 1 -23.88 6.79 16.52
CA GLU A 1 -24.97 7.77 16.32
C GLU A 1 -24.91 8.96 17.26
N LEU A 2 -24.67 8.79 18.57
CA LEU A 2 -24.57 9.92 19.53
C LEU A 2 -23.43 10.93 19.24
N VAL A 3 -22.26 10.46 18.77
CA VAL A 3 -21.13 11.35 18.39
C VAL A 3 -21.44 12.18 17.13
N SER A 4 -22.27 11.64 16.22
CA SER A 4 -22.68 12.32 15.00
C SER A 4 -23.72 13.41 15.25
N ALA A 5 -24.58 13.25 16.27
CA ALA A 5 -25.61 14.23 16.62
C ALA A 5 -25.03 15.44 17.38
N ALA A 6 -24.03 15.22 18.24
CA ALA A 6 -23.33 16.30 18.95
C ALA A 6 -22.51 17.16 17.98
N MET A 7 -21.80 16.55 17.02
CA MET A 7 -21.07 17.29 15.98
C MET A 7 -22.00 18.10 15.06
N TRP A 8 -23.20 17.58 14.75
CA TRP A 8 -24.17 18.31 13.93
C TRP A 8 -24.82 19.48 14.68
N SER A 9 -25.13 19.29 15.96
CA SER A 9 -25.76 20.34 16.78
C SER A 9 -24.81 21.53 16.99
N THR A 10 -23.52 21.27 17.18
CA THR A 10 -22.49 22.33 17.30
C THR A 10 -22.30 23.10 16.00
N ALA A 11 -22.33 22.43 14.85
CA ALA A 11 -22.22 23.08 13.55
C ALA A 11 -23.46 23.94 13.19
N GLN A 12 -24.67 23.50 13.56
CA GLN A 12 -25.90 24.29 13.39
C GLN A 12 -25.94 25.50 14.33
N TYR A 13 -25.46 25.35 15.57
CA TYR A 13 -25.37 26.46 16.54
C TYR A 13 -24.42 27.55 16.04
N LEU A 14 -23.22 27.20 15.57
CA LEU A 14 -22.25 28.15 15.01
C LEU A 14 -22.76 28.86 13.74
N TRP A 15 -23.58 28.19 12.93
CA TRP A 15 -24.25 28.79 11.77
C TRP A 15 -25.35 29.80 12.17
N SER A 16 -26.09 29.52 13.27
CA SER A 16 -27.22 30.33 13.71
C SER A 16 -26.87 31.68 14.34
N ILE A 17 -25.66 31.81 14.88
CA ILE A 17 -25.20 33.01 15.61
C ILE A 17 -24.36 33.96 14.74
N GLY A 18 -24.21 33.68 13.44
CA GLY A 18 -23.48 34.53 12.49
C GLY A 18 -22.00 34.77 12.81
N SER A 19 -21.45 34.07 13.81
CA SER A 19 -20.19 34.40 14.49
C SER A 19 -19.29 33.17 14.59
N GLY A 20 -18.98 32.54 13.46
CA GLY A 20 -18.12 31.37 13.40
C GLY A 20 -17.64 31.10 11.98
N PRO A 21 -16.49 30.40 11.81
CA PRO A 21 -15.94 30.12 10.49
C PRO A 21 -16.93 29.29 9.66
N VAL A 22 -17.26 29.80 8.47
CA VAL A 22 -18.13 29.14 7.49
C VAL A 22 -17.31 28.14 6.69
N TYR A 23 -17.67 26.85 6.75
CA TYR A 23 -17.03 25.80 5.95
C TYR A 23 -17.93 25.37 4.79
N ARG A 24 -17.42 25.46 3.56
CA ARG A 24 -18.05 24.91 2.36
C ARG A 24 -17.12 23.92 1.67
N TRP A 25 -17.65 22.77 1.26
CA TRP A 25 -16.92 21.72 0.53
C TRP A 25 -17.36 21.68 -0.94
N THR A 26 -16.41 21.77 -1.88
CA THR A 26 -16.65 21.56 -3.32
C THR A 26 -15.49 20.79 -3.98
N ARG A 27 -15.80 19.82 -4.85
CA ARG A 27 -14.80 19.00 -5.57
C ARG A 27 -14.24 19.76 -6.78
N GLY A 28 -13.05 20.31 -6.61
CA GLY A 28 -12.25 20.93 -7.67
C GLY A 28 -11.33 21.99 -7.06
N GLN A 29 -10.06 21.61 -6.83
CA GLN A 29 -9.03 22.39 -6.12
C GLN A 29 -9.33 22.61 -4.62
N THR A 30 -8.52 21.99 -3.76
CA THR A 30 -8.59 22.22 -2.31
C THR A 30 -8.05 23.62 -1.99
N ARG A 31 -8.93 24.62 -2.09
CA ARG A 31 -8.73 25.96 -1.55
C ARG A 31 -9.73 26.17 -0.42
N ILE A 32 -9.23 26.56 0.74
CA ILE A 32 -10.03 27.09 1.84
C ILE A 32 -9.90 28.61 1.75
N SER A 33 -11.02 29.32 1.71
CA SER A 33 -11.07 30.78 1.82
C SER A 33 -12.13 31.13 2.87
N ILE A 34 -11.73 32.00 3.80
CA ILE A 34 -12.59 32.73 4.73
C ILE A 34 -12.67 34.14 4.11
N VAL A 35 -13.83 34.71 3.73
CA VAL A 35 -14.68 35.67 4.48
C VAL A 35 -15.54 36.45 3.42
N ALA A 36 -16.68 37.08 3.78
CA ALA A 36 -17.06 38.46 3.38
C ALA A 36 -18.40 38.94 4.00
N PRO A 37 -18.66 40.24 4.31
CA PRO A 37 -17.80 41.43 4.27
C PRO A 37 -17.84 42.29 5.57
N ASP A 38 -16.71 42.56 6.19
CA ASP A 38 -16.30 43.96 6.35
C ASP A 38 -14.78 44.00 6.48
N SER A 39 -14.21 44.96 5.77
CA SER A 39 -12.80 45.04 5.43
C SER A 39 -11.90 45.23 6.65
N GLN A 40 -10.68 44.65 6.57
CA GLN A 40 -9.47 44.89 7.38
C GLN A 40 -9.04 43.78 8.35
N MET A 41 -8.91 42.53 7.89
CA MET A 41 -7.99 41.59 8.56
C MET A 41 -7.08 40.88 7.55
N GLU A 42 -5.77 40.91 7.83
CA GLU A 42 -4.74 40.24 7.06
C GLU A 42 -4.81 38.72 7.23
N ALA A 43 -4.62 37.99 6.12
CA ALA A 43 -4.67 36.54 6.10
C ALA A 43 -3.30 35.93 6.44
N LEU A 44 -3.25 35.06 7.45
CA LEU A 44 -2.08 34.27 7.80
C LEU A 44 -1.94 33.05 6.87
N GLN A 45 -0.71 32.75 6.43
CA GLN A 45 -0.40 31.63 5.54
C GLN A 45 0.39 30.55 6.27
N PHE A 46 -0.04 29.30 6.14
CA PHE A 46 0.61 28.15 6.75
C PHE A 46 1.10 27.13 5.72
N PRO A 47 2.27 26.50 5.93
CA PRO A 47 2.90 25.58 4.99
C PRO A 47 2.20 24.21 4.90
N SER A 48 1.30 23.88 5.84
CA SER A 48 0.47 22.67 5.79
C SER A 48 -0.82 22.83 6.59
N VAL A 49 -1.79 21.94 6.33
CA VAL A 49 -3.03 21.85 7.12
C VAL A 49 -2.75 21.57 8.60
N CYS A 50 -1.69 20.83 8.91
CA CYS A 50 -1.29 20.59 10.30
C CYS A 50 -0.72 21.83 10.98
N ALA A 51 0.02 22.67 10.25
CA ALA A 51 0.54 23.95 10.76
C ALA A 51 -0.59 24.98 10.99
N ALA A 52 -1.60 25.00 10.12
CA ALA A 52 -2.78 25.85 10.30
C ALA A 52 -3.68 25.40 11.47
N LEU A 53 -3.68 24.11 11.81
CA LEU A 53 -4.42 23.56 12.95
C LEU A 53 -3.68 23.70 14.28
N ALA A 54 -2.34 23.83 14.24
CA ALA A 54 -1.51 24.14 15.39
C ALA A 54 -1.74 25.60 15.85
N ASP A 55 -1.71 26.55 14.90
CA ASP A 55 -1.97 27.98 15.12
C ASP A 55 -3.38 28.27 15.68
N ALA A 56 -4.40 27.52 15.22
CA ALA A 56 -5.76 27.64 15.75
C ALA A 56 -5.92 27.16 17.21
N GLY A 57 -4.94 26.42 17.74
CA GLY A 57 -4.88 25.98 19.14
C GLY A 57 -3.95 26.83 20.02
N GLU A 58 -3.29 27.83 19.43
CA GLU A 58 -2.09 28.52 19.94
C GLU A 58 -2.40 29.85 20.65
N THR A 59 -3.62 30.05 21.15
CA THR A 59 -3.93 31.22 22.00
C THR A 59 -3.86 30.96 23.50
N ALA A 60 -3.29 29.83 23.97
CA ALA A 60 -3.15 29.63 25.44
C ALA A 60 -2.07 28.69 26.02
N ALA A 61 -1.27 27.89 25.31
CA ALA A 61 -0.54 26.79 26.01
C ALA A 61 0.81 26.30 25.42
N ASP A 62 1.61 27.19 24.83
CA ASP A 62 2.75 26.86 23.94
C ASP A 62 4.05 26.33 24.58
N ALA A 63 3.99 25.67 25.74
CA ALA A 63 5.13 24.94 26.29
C ALA A 63 4.82 23.48 26.66
N ALA A 64 3.55 23.12 26.85
CA ALA A 64 3.12 21.76 27.22
C ALA A 64 2.62 20.92 26.02
N ALA A 65 2.60 21.50 24.81
CA ALA A 65 1.95 20.93 23.63
C ALA A 65 2.86 20.01 22.78
N ASP A 66 4.17 20.24 22.71
CA ASP A 66 5.10 19.42 21.92
C ASP A 66 5.29 18.01 22.54
N MET A 67 5.49 17.98 23.85
CA MET A 67 5.59 16.78 24.70
C MET A 67 4.39 15.82 24.48
N ASN A 68 3.17 16.36 24.58
CA ASN A 68 1.93 15.60 24.40
C ASN A 68 1.70 15.22 22.92
N GLY A 69 2.22 15.99 21.96
CA GLY A 69 2.17 15.67 20.54
C GLY A 69 3.05 14.47 20.18
N GLN A 70 4.33 14.51 20.55
CA GLN A 70 5.30 13.44 20.29
C GLN A 70 4.88 12.13 20.98
N ARG A 71 4.46 12.20 22.26
CA ARG A 71 3.97 11.05 23.02
C ARG A 71 2.75 10.40 22.37
N ARG A 72 1.71 11.18 22.05
CA ARG A 72 0.51 10.66 21.37
C ARG A 72 0.84 10.00 20.03
N ARG A 73 1.81 10.52 19.29
CA ARG A 73 2.26 9.95 18.02
C ARG A 73 2.96 8.61 18.19
N LEU A 74 3.91 8.53 19.13
CA LEU A 74 4.62 7.29 19.45
C LEU A 74 3.66 6.22 19.99
N GLU A 75 2.74 6.57 20.90
CA GLU A 75 1.70 5.67 21.41
C GLU A 75 0.78 5.14 20.30
N TYR A 76 0.37 6.01 19.37
CA TYR A 76 -0.41 5.60 18.22
C TYR A 76 0.34 4.58 17.36
N VAL A 77 1.61 4.86 17.04
CA VAL A 77 2.43 3.93 16.23
C VAL A 77 2.68 2.63 16.97
N ARG A 78 2.99 2.66 18.28
CA ARG A 78 3.14 1.46 19.11
C ARG A 78 1.91 0.57 19.01
N ARG A 79 0.71 1.15 19.18
CA ARG A 79 -0.57 0.42 19.07
C ARG A 79 -0.78 -0.21 17.69
N VAL A 80 -0.37 0.48 16.61
CA VAL A 80 -0.46 -0.06 15.24
C VAL A 80 0.51 -1.24 15.07
N LEU A 81 1.74 -1.13 15.59
CA LEU A 81 2.74 -2.18 15.52
C LEU A 81 2.37 -3.40 16.40
N GLU A 82 1.82 -3.20 17.59
CA GLU A 82 1.32 -4.25 18.49
C GLU A 82 0.22 -5.09 17.81
N ARG A 83 -0.78 -4.42 17.21
CA ARG A 83 -1.81 -5.12 16.41
C ARG A 83 -1.18 -5.93 15.27
N ARG A 84 -0.12 -5.42 14.65
CA ARG A 84 0.56 -6.11 13.56
C ARG A 84 1.32 -7.34 14.04
N VAL A 85 1.96 -7.27 15.21
CA VAL A 85 2.57 -8.42 15.87
C VAL A 85 1.50 -9.48 16.14
N ALA A 86 0.34 -9.09 16.67
CA ALA A 86 -0.76 -10.02 16.93
C ALA A 86 -1.25 -10.73 15.64
N ASP A 87 -1.45 -9.99 14.55
CA ASP A 87 -1.82 -10.56 13.25
C ASP A 87 -0.75 -11.55 12.73
N LEU A 88 0.54 -11.18 12.79
CA LEU A 88 1.63 -12.03 12.31
C LEU A 88 1.86 -13.26 13.18
N GLN A 89 1.66 -13.12 14.50
CA GLN A 89 1.73 -14.23 15.44
C GLN A 89 0.60 -15.22 15.18
N LYS A 90 -0.64 -14.72 15.02
CA LYS A 90 -1.78 -15.58 14.65
C LYS A 90 -1.52 -16.36 13.36
N ASP A 91 -1.00 -15.69 12.33
CA ASP A 91 -0.65 -16.34 11.05
C ASP A 91 0.48 -17.39 11.20
N LEU A 92 1.33 -17.25 12.23
CA LEU A 92 2.42 -18.18 12.56
C LEU A 92 1.92 -19.36 13.40
N ASP A 93 1.04 -19.11 14.36
CA ASP A 93 0.41 -20.15 15.20
C ASP A 93 -0.44 -21.09 14.34
N GLU A 94 -1.05 -20.59 13.24
CA GLU A 94 -1.69 -21.45 12.23
C GLU A 94 -0.73 -22.48 11.60
N ALA A 95 0.59 -22.28 11.69
CA ALA A 95 1.59 -23.21 11.19
C ALA A 95 1.97 -24.30 12.19
N ASP A 96 1.50 -24.25 13.45
CA ASP A 96 1.72 -25.32 14.43
C ASP A 96 1.02 -26.62 14.02
N ASP A 97 -0.05 -26.52 13.22
CA ASP A 97 -0.77 -27.67 12.66
C ASP A 97 -0.04 -28.39 11.51
N VAL A 98 1.13 -27.89 11.06
CA VAL A 98 1.82 -28.44 9.87
C VAL A 98 2.13 -29.92 10.01
N ASP A 99 2.60 -30.36 11.17
CA ASP A 99 3.00 -31.76 11.37
C ASP A 99 1.79 -32.69 11.39
N LEU A 100 0.68 -32.26 11.98
CA LEU A 100 -0.58 -33.00 11.95
C LEU A 100 -1.14 -33.09 10.52
N LEU A 101 -1.11 -31.99 9.77
CA LEU A 101 -1.57 -31.94 8.38
C LEU A 101 -0.73 -32.85 7.47
N ASP A 102 0.59 -32.90 7.67
CA ASP A 102 1.46 -33.81 6.94
C ASP A 102 1.23 -35.26 7.35
N ARG A 103 1.09 -35.54 8.65
CA ARG A 103 0.80 -36.89 9.17
C ARG A 103 -0.47 -37.48 8.57
N VAL A 104 -1.57 -36.73 8.65
CA VAL A 104 -2.87 -37.14 8.09
C VAL A 104 -2.82 -37.17 6.57
N GLY A 105 -2.20 -36.16 5.94
CA GLY A 105 -2.08 -36.07 4.49
C GLY A 105 -1.31 -37.23 3.86
N ASN A 106 -0.17 -37.60 4.44
CA ASN A 106 0.64 -38.73 3.97
C ASN A 106 -0.04 -40.06 4.22
N SER A 107 -0.63 -40.26 5.41
CA SER A 107 -1.38 -41.48 5.73
C SER A 107 -2.55 -41.70 4.77
N LEU A 108 -3.31 -40.63 4.48
CA LEU A 108 -4.43 -40.70 3.55
C LEU A 108 -3.98 -40.87 2.10
N MET A 109 -2.80 -40.37 1.73
CA MET A 109 -2.20 -40.58 0.40
C MET A 109 -1.70 -42.02 0.22
N ALA A 110 -1.25 -42.68 1.29
CA ALA A 110 -0.83 -44.08 1.25
C ALA A 110 -2.00 -45.06 1.26
N ALA A 111 -3.16 -44.64 1.80
CA ALA A 111 -4.35 -45.46 1.98
C ALA A 111 -5.54 -44.99 1.10
N THR A 112 -5.29 -44.55 -0.13
CA THR A 112 -6.34 -43.94 -0.99
C THR A 112 -7.53 -44.85 -1.26
N ASP A 113 -7.30 -46.16 -1.28
CA ASP A 113 -8.31 -47.16 -1.63
C ASP A 113 -9.11 -47.64 -0.40
N HIS A 114 -8.75 -47.18 0.80
CA HIS A 114 -9.37 -47.63 2.06
C HIS A 114 -10.69 -46.92 2.38
N ILE A 115 -10.95 -45.75 1.77
CA ILE A 115 -12.16 -44.95 2.03
C ILE A 115 -12.79 -44.51 0.72
N ALA A 116 -14.07 -44.86 0.53
CA ALA A 116 -14.86 -44.40 -0.60
C ALA A 116 -15.14 -42.88 -0.52
N ALA A 117 -15.33 -42.23 -1.67
CA ALA A 117 -15.56 -40.79 -1.70
C ALA A 117 -16.79 -40.39 -0.88
N GLY A 118 -16.65 -39.36 -0.04
CA GLY A 118 -17.74 -38.83 0.79
C GLY A 118 -18.16 -39.67 1.99
N THR A 119 -17.38 -40.70 2.37
CA THR A 119 -17.68 -41.53 3.55
C THR A 119 -16.71 -41.28 4.70
N LYS A 120 -17.05 -41.81 5.88
CA LYS A 120 -16.11 -41.95 7.00
C LYS A 120 -15.40 -43.30 6.91
N GLY A 121 -14.17 -43.37 7.39
CA GLY A 121 -13.40 -44.61 7.45
C GLY A 121 -12.16 -44.49 8.32
N VAL A 122 -11.50 -45.61 8.53
CA VAL A 122 -10.28 -45.73 9.34
C VAL A 122 -9.12 -46.08 8.42
N ILE A 123 -8.00 -45.38 8.55
CA ILE A 123 -6.78 -45.65 7.80
C ILE A 123 -5.61 -45.95 8.74
N PRO A 124 -4.63 -46.76 8.31
CA PRO A 124 -3.36 -46.90 9.02
C PRO A 124 -2.60 -45.58 9.06
N ASP A 125 -1.92 -45.33 10.18
CA ASP A 125 -1.04 -44.19 10.32
C ASP A 125 0.38 -44.53 9.86
N VAL A 126 0.84 -43.92 8.76
CA VAL A 126 2.17 -44.20 8.20
C VAL A 126 3.32 -43.62 9.03
N HIS A 127 3.01 -42.77 10.01
CA HIS A 127 3.99 -42.16 10.90
C HIS A 127 4.15 -42.90 12.23
N ASP A 128 3.34 -43.93 12.48
CA ASP A 128 3.52 -44.78 13.65
C ASP A 128 4.63 -45.81 13.40
N ALA A 129 5.66 -45.78 14.24
CA ALA A 129 6.81 -46.68 14.14
C ALA A 129 6.44 -48.15 14.42
N HIS A 130 5.35 -48.39 15.14
CA HIS A 130 4.85 -49.73 15.46
C HIS A 130 3.82 -50.24 14.46
N GLY A 131 3.23 -49.34 13.66
CA GLY A 131 2.24 -49.67 12.63
C GLY A 131 0.87 -50.12 13.18
N GLU A 132 0.59 -49.86 14.46
CA GLU A 132 -0.64 -50.26 15.13
C GLU A 132 -1.66 -49.10 15.20
N ALA A 133 -1.17 -47.86 15.14
CA ALA A 133 -2.03 -46.69 15.19
C ALA A 133 -2.86 -46.53 13.91
N THR A 134 -4.09 -46.08 14.10
CA THR A 134 -5.02 -45.78 13.02
C THR A 134 -5.60 -44.38 13.19
N LEU A 135 -6.04 -43.79 12.08
CA LEU A 135 -6.64 -42.46 12.02
C LEU A 135 -8.07 -42.58 11.47
N GLU A 136 -9.03 -42.00 12.19
CA GLU A 136 -10.40 -41.85 11.71
C GLU A 136 -10.50 -40.61 10.80
N ILE A 137 -10.98 -40.81 9.57
CA ILE A 137 -11.07 -39.77 8.56
C ILE A 137 -12.50 -39.68 8.02
N GLU A 138 -12.99 -38.45 7.93
CA GLU A 138 -14.25 -38.11 7.27
C GLU A 138 -13.96 -37.36 5.97
N LEU A 139 -14.46 -37.91 4.85
CA LEU A 139 -14.37 -37.27 3.54
C LEU A 139 -15.63 -36.48 3.24
N ALA A 140 -15.45 -35.27 2.69
CA ALA A 140 -16.58 -34.46 2.24
C ALA A 140 -17.29 -35.11 1.03
N PRO A 141 -18.60 -34.87 0.81
CA PRO A 141 -19.34 -35.46 -0.30
C PRO A 141 -18.66 -35.22 -1.65
N GLY A 142 -18.44 -36.31 -2.41
CA GLY A 142 -17.81 -36.26 -3.73
C GLY A 142 -16.28 -36.03 -3.72
N VAL A 143 -15.64 -35.94 -2.54
CA VAL A 143 -14.19 -35.79 -2.42
C VAL A 143 -13.56 -37.16 -2.19
N THR A 144 -12.54 -37.50 -3.00
CA THR A 144 -11.77 -38.74 -2.82
C THR A 144 -10.68 -38.60 -1.76
N ALA A 145 -10.24 -39.72 -1.19
CA ALA A 145 -9.11 -39.76 -0.25
C ALA A 145 -7.86 -39.06 -0.83
N ALA A 146 -7.52 -39.35 -2.09
CA ALA A 146 -6.40 -38.72 -2.79
C ALA A 146 -6.55 -37.18 -2.92
N GLN A 147 -7.76 -36.70 -3.23
CA GLN A 147 -8.04 -35.27 -3.33
C GLN A 147 -7.93 -34.57 -1.97
N GLN A 148 -8.44 -35.19 -0.91
CA GLN A 148 -8.33 -34.67 0.45
C GLN A 148 -6.88 -34.68 0.93
N ALA A 149 -6.14 -35.76 0.70
CA ALA A 149 -4.72 -35.87 1.02
C ALA A 149 -3.91 -34.77 0.32
N ALA A 150 -4.09 -34.61 -1.00
CA ALA A 150 -3.44 -33.55 -1.77
C ALA A 150 -3.82 -32.13 -1.28
N ARG A 151 -5.03 -31.93 -0.74
CA ARG A 151 -5.44 -30.65 -0.14
C ARG A 151 -4.71 -30.41 1.18
N LEU A 152 -4.61 -31.41 2.04
CA LEU A 152 -3.91 -31.33 3.33
C LEU A 152 -2.42 -31.04 3.13
N LEU A 153 -1.75 -31.80 2.27
CA LEU A 153 -0.33 -31.62 1.96
C LEU A 153 -0.03 -30.27 1.32
N ARG A 154 -0.90 -29.77 0.42
CA ARG A 154 -0.76 -28.41 -0.13
C ARG A 154 -0.91 -27.33 0.95
N ARG A 155 -1.84 -27.52 1.90
CA ARG A 155 -2.00 -26.61 3.04
C ARG A 155 -0.77 -26.63 3.94
N ALA A 156 -0.26 -27.82 4.29
CA ALA A 156 0.95 -27.99 5.08
C ALA A 156 2.16 -27.32 4.41
N ALA A 157 2.38 -27.54 3.11
CA ALA A 157 3.44 -26.89 2.35
C ALA A 157 3.34 -25.34 2.36
N LYS A 158 2.12 -24.79 2.28
CA LYS A 158 1.88 -23.34 2.37
C LYS A 158 2.20 -22.81 3.76
N LEU A 159 1.76 -23.50 4.81
CA LEU A 159 2.00 -23.10 6.20
C LEU A 159 3.49 -23.22 6.58
N ARG A 160 4.18 -24.27 6.15
CA ARG A 160 5.64 -24.42 6.31
C ARG A 160 6.42 -23.26 5.67
N ARG A 161 6.01 -22.83 4.46
CA ARG A 161 6.60 -21.65 3.82
C ARG A 161 6.34 -20.38 4.63
N ARG A 162 5.15 -20.23 5.23
CA ARG A 162 4.84 -19.11 6.12
C ARG A 162 5.72 -19.16 7.38
N ALA A 163 5.85 -20.32 8.02
CA ALA A 163 6.69 -20.51 9.20
C ALA A 163 8.15 -20.11 8.98
N ASN A 164 8.68 -20.24 7.76
CA ASN A 164 10.04 -19.78 7.44
C ASN A 164 10.14 -18.26 7.19
N VAL A 165 9.05 -17.62 6.72
CA VAL A 165 9.06 -16.21 6.28
C VAL A 165 8.58 -15.24 7.37
N LEU A 166 7.67 -15.68 8.24
CA LEU A 166 7.05 -14.83 9.26
C LEU A 166 7.97 -14.48 10.44
N PRO A 167 8.79 -15.39 11.01
CA PRO A 167 9.61 -15.07 12.18
C PRO A 167 10.58 -13.89 11.95
N PRO A 168 11.33 -13.81 10.84
CA PRO A 168 12.19 -12.65 10.58
C PRO A 168 11.40 -11.34 10.41
N ARG A 169 10.12 -11.40 10.02
CA ARG A 169 9.26 -10.22 9.91
C ARG A 169 8.71 -9.80 11.26
N LEU A 170 8.27 -10.78 12.05
CA LEU A 170 7.80 -10.59 13.41
C LEU A 170 8.90 -9.94 14.26
N HIS A 171 10.13 -10.43 14.15
CA HIS A 171 11.30 -9.84 14.80
C HIS A 171 11.47 -8.36 14.43
N ARG A 172 11.43 -8.01 13.13
CA ARG A 172 11.55 -6.61 12.69
C ARG A 172 10.47 -5.68 13.22
N VAL A 173 9.22 -6.18 13.37
CA VAL A 173 8.14 -5.37 13.94
C VAL A 173 8.33 -5.21 15.45
N ARG A 174 8.80 -6.26 16.14
CA ARG A 174 9.16 -6.19 17.57
C ARG A 174 10.33 -5.23 17.83
N GLU A 175 11.35 -5.21 16.97
CA GLU A 175 12.44 -4.23 17.03
C GLU A 175 11.89 -2.79 16.95
N LEU A 176 10.95 -2.52 16.04
CA LEU A 176 10.32 -1.20 15.95
C LEU A 176 9.48 -0.84 17.18
N ILE A 177 8.81 -1.81 17.80
CA ILE A 177 8.09 -1.59 19.06
C ILE A 177 9.09 -1.19 20.15
N PHE A 178 10.16 -1.96 20.32
CA PHE A 178 11.21 -1.69 21.30
C PHE A 178 11.87 -0.31 21.09
N GLU A 179 12.13 0.07 19.83
CA GLU A 179 12.61 1.42 19.50
C GLU A 179 11.59 2.50 19.86
N THR A 180 10.30 2.25 19.63
CA THR A 180 9.22 3.20 19.96
C THR A 180 9.04 3.34 21.47
N GLU A 181 9.20 2.25 22.22
CA GLU A 181 9.16 2.23 23.68
C GLU A 181 10.34 3.00 24.27
N GLN A 182 11.56 2.81 23.78
CA GLN A 182 12.71 3.61 24.21
C GLN A 182 12.51 5.11 23.97
N LEU A 183 11.86 5.50 22.87
CA LEU A 183 11.53 6.90 22.62
C LEU A 183 10.43 7.42 23.57
N LEU A 184 9.46 6.58 23.92
CA LEU A 184 8.46 6.92 24.94
C LEU A 184 9.09 7.07 26.33
N ASP A 185 10.04 6.20 26.69
CA ASP A 185 10.78 6.28 27.94
C ASP A 185 11.67 7.54 27.98
N ALA A 186 12.34 7.87 26.88
CA ALA A 186 13.10 9.13 26.77
C ALA A 186 12.22 10.38 26.96
N LEU A 187 10.95 10.35 26.54
CA LEU A 187 9.98 11.43 26.82
C LEU A 187 9.54 11.51 28.28
N LEU A 188 9.74 10.47 29.09
CA LEU A 188 9.52 10.55 30.53
C LEU A 188 10.67 11.28 31.24
N ASP A 189 11.88 11.25 30.66
CA ASP A 189 13.10 11.79 31.27
C ASP A 189 13.50 13.19 30.75
N GLU A 190 13.41 13.45 29.43
CA GLU A 190 13.98 14.65 28.77
C GLU A 190 12.93 15.67 28.28
N ASP A 191 11.64 15.45 28.58
CA ASP A 191 10.46 16.21 28.11
C ASP A 191 10.29 16.30 26.58
N THR A 192 11.33 16.27 25.76
CA THR A 192 11.23 16.33 24.29
C THR A 192 12.27 15.44 23.64
N ILE A 193 11.95 14.89 22.47
CA ILE A 193 12.92 14.16 21.65
C ILE A 193 13.43 15.07 20.55
N ALA A 194 14.75 15.08 20.34
CA ALA A 194 15.39 15.78 19.24
C ALA A 194 14.76 15.41 17.87
N GLU A 195 14.47 16.42 17.05
CA GLU A 195 13.78 16.26 15.76
C GLU A 195 14.49 15.29 14.80
N GLU A 196 15.83 15.24 14.84
CA GLU A 196 16.63 14.31 14.04
C GLU A 196 16.37 12.84 14.41
N VAL A 197 16.20 12.56 15.70
CA VAL A 197 15.92 11.22 16.23
C VAL A 197 14.50 10.80 15.82
N MET A 198 13.53 11.70 15.97
CA MET A 198 12.15 11.48 15.53
C MET A 198 12.08 11.24 14.02
N THR A 199 12.73 12.08 13.22
CA THR A 199 12.77 11.93 11.75
C THR A 199 13.40 10.59 11.32
N ARG A 200 14.46 10.15 12.00
CA ARG A 200 15.11 8.86 11.73
C ARG A 200 14.18 7.69 12.06
N TRP A 201 13.50 7.75 13.20
CA TRP A 201 12.51 6.73 13.60
C TRP A 201 11.32 6.69 12.62
N GLU A 202 10.78 7.84 12.21
CA GLU A 202 9.67 7.92 11.26
C GLU A 202 9.99 7.26 9.92
N ARG A 203 11.18 7.53 9.36
CA ARG A 203 11.61 6.86 8.11
C ARG A 203 11.68 5.35 8.30
N ARG A 204 12.15 4.88 9.46
CA ARG A 204 12.23 3.44 9.77
C ARG A 204 10.86 2.79 9.90
N VAL A 205 9.87 3.49 10.44
CA VAL A 205 8.48 3.03 10.52
C VAL A 205 7.83 3.02 9.13
N GLU A 206 7.99 4.08 8.34
CA GLU A 206 7.37 4.22 7.01
C GLU A 206 7.91 3.20 5.98
N VAL A 207 9.23 3.01 5.93
CA VAL A 207 9.88 2.01 5.07
C VAL A 207 9.44 0.59 5.43
N ARG A 208 9.07 0.33 6.69
CA ARG A 208 8.72 -1.01 7.19
C ARG A 208 7.22 -1.29 7.20
N GLN A 209 6.36 -0.29 7.37
CA GLN A 209 4.90 -0.42 7.25
C GLN A 209 4.47 -0.65 5.79
N SER A 210 5.18 -0.08 4.81
CA SER A 210 4.88 -0.25 3.38
C SER A 210 5.24 -1.64 2.82
N ALA A 211 6.24 -2.33 3.38
CA ALA A 211 6.58 -3.71 3.05
C ALA A 211 5.52 -4.75 3.54
N ALA A 212 4.62 -4.34 4.43
CA ALA A 212 3.68 -5.24 5.12
C ALA A 212 2.32 -5.41 4.39
N VAL A 213 1.97 -4.50 3.48
CA VAL A 213 0.68 -4.53 2.76
C VAL A 213 0.65 -5.58 1.64
N GLU A 214 1.81 -5.97 1.10
CA GLU A 214 1.89 -6.89 -0.05
C GLU A 214 1.48 -8.34 0.21
N VAL A 215 1.56 -8.82 1.46
CA VAL A 215 1.49 -10.28 1.68
C VAL A 215 0.06 -10.78 1.86
N ARG A 216 -0.92 -9.90 2.13
CA ARG A 216 -2.34 -10.28 2.10
C ARG A 216 -2.86 -10.60 0.69
N GLN A 217 -2.16 -10.20 -0.37
CA GLN A 217 -2.65 -10.33 -1.76
C GLN A 217 -1.65 -10.97 -2.75
N GLY A 218 -0.53 -11.52 -2.27
CA GLY A 218 0.58 -11.96 -3.13
C GLY A 218 1.22 -13.28 -2.73
N ALA A 219 0.44 -14.35 -2.65
CA ALA A 219 0.94 -15.73 -2.74
C ALA A 219 0.48 -16.37 -4.07
N THR A 220 0.83 -15.73 -5.18
CA THR A 220 0.93 -16.42 -6.49
C THR A 220 2.41 -16.53 -6.79
N LEU A 221 2.92 -17.75 -6.76
CA LEU A 221 4.30 -18.04 -7.12
C LEU A 221 4.41 -18.38 -8.61
N PRO A 222 5.56 -18.08 -9.24
CA PRO A 222 5.86 -18.48 -10.61
C PRO A 222 6.22 -19.97 -10.63
N GLY A 223 5.54 -20.75 -11.48
CA GLY A 223 5.85 -22.18 -11.66
C GLY A 223 4.68 -23.11 -11.92
N GLU A 224 3.48 -22.62 -12.23
CA GLU A 224 2.42 -23.45 -12.80
C GLU A 224 2.37 -23.23 -14.32
N THR A 225 3.10 -24.07 -15.05
CA THR A 225 2.84 -24.28 -16.48
C THR A 225 1.47 -24.93 -16.63
N ALA A 226 0.45 -24.10 -16.85
CA ALA A 226 -0.86 -24.57 -17.28
C ALA A 226 -0.76 -24.98 -18.77
N GLY A 227 -0.59 -26.28 -19.00
CA GLY A 227 -1.10 -26.91 -20.22
C GLY A 227 -2.62 -26.98 -20.11
N GLY A 228 -3.35 -26.37 -21.04
CA GLY A 228 -4.81 -26.34 -21.01
C GLY A 228 -5.38 -25.25 -21.90
N THR A 229 -5.59 -25.63 -23.16
CA THR A 229 -6.20 -24.91 -24.29
C THR A 229 -7.42 -24.03 -24.00
N GLY A 230 -7.47 -22.87 -24.68
CA GLY A 230 -8.70 -22.30 -25.23
C GLY A 230 -9.11 -20.93 -24.66
N GLY A 231 -9.16 -19.92 -25.54
CA GLY A 231 -10.05 -18.77 -25.36
C GLY A 231 -9.36 -17.43 -25.13
N SER A 232 -8.99 -16.77 -26.23
CA SER A 232 -8.81 -15.33 -26.31
C SER A 232 -9.98 -14.57 -25.69
N THR A 233 -9.69 -13.64 -24.78
CA THR A 233 -10.40 -12.35 -24.68
C THR A 233 -9.53 -11.40 -23.85
N GLU A 234 -9.30 -10.23 -24.43
CA GLU A 234 -8.68 -9.07 -23.80
C GLU A 234 -9.38 -8.74 -22.47
N GLY A 235 -8.61 -8.40 -21.44
CA GLY A 235 -9.17 -7.84 -20.20
C GLY A 235 -8.81 -8.56 -18.90
N ARG A 236 -7.53 -8.86 -18.62
CA ARG A 236 -7.11 -9.31 -17.28
C ARG A 236 -5.76 -8.76 -16.81
N HIS A 237 -5.61 -7.44 -16.86
CA HIS A 237 -4.76 -6.73 -15.90
C HIS A 237 -5.63 -5.64 -15.26
N GLY A 238 -6.17 -5.90 -14.07
CA GLY A 238 -7.12 -5.02 -13.35
C GLY A 238 -6.54 -3.68 -12.86
N ALA A 239 -5.55 -3.12 -13.56
CA ALA A 239 -5.09 -1.76 -13.34
C ALA A 239 -5.88 -0.83 -14.28
N HIS A 240 -6.56 0.15 -13.69
CA HIS A 240 -7.18 1.23 -14.45
C HIS A 240 -6.42 2.53 -14.17
N PRO A 241 -5.23 2.73 -14.75
CA PRO A 241 -4.49 3.97 -14.56
C PRO A 241 -5.35 5.16 -14.98
N ARG A 242 -5.10 6.32 -14.38
CA ARG A 242 -5.68 7.57 -14.88
C ARG A 242 -5.13 7.80 -16.28
N ARG A 243 -6.00 8.16 -17.22
CA ARG A 243 -5.64 8.36 -18.61
C ARG A 243 -5.91 9.80 -19.00
N TYR A 244 -4.93 10.38 -19.68
CA TYR A 244 -4.97 11.74 -20.16
C TYR A 244 -4.48 11.81 -21.59
N LEU A 245 -4.84 12.90 -22.27
CA LEU A 245 -4.37 13.19 -23.61
C LEU A 245 -3.57 14.50 -23.62
N THR A 246 -2.37 14.46 -24.20
CA THR A 246 -1.59 15.69 -24.47
C THR A 246 -2.27 16.53 -25.55
N SER A 247 -1.92 17.81 -25.63
CA SER A 247 -2.40 18.72 -26.70
C SER A 247 -2.01 18.23 -28.11
N THR A 248 -0.98 17.39 -28.17
CA THR A 248 -0.45 16.75 -29.39
C THR A 248 -1.01 15.34 -29.61
N GLY A 249 -2.04 14.94 -28.85
CA GLY A 249 -2.77 13.69 -29.02
C GLY A 249 -2.01 12.44 -28.55
N TRP A 250 -1.10 12.56 -27.58
CA TRP A 250 -0.39 11.41 -27.00
C TRP A 250 -1.04 10.96 -25.70
N SER A 251 -1.15 9.65 -25.52
CA SER A 251 -1.77 9.04 -24.34
C SER A 251 -0.79 9.08 -23.15
N VAL A 252 -1.27 9.58 -22.01
CA VAL A 252 -0.51 9.67 -20.75
C VAL A 252 -1.23 8.88 -19.68
N TRP A 253 -0.54 7.90 -19.10
CA TRP A 253 -1.08 7.02 -18.06
C TRP A 253 -0.43 7.31 -16.72
N ALA A 254 -1.22 7.53 -15.67
CA ALA A 254 -0.72 7.73 -14.31
C ALA A 254 -1.26 6.67 -13.36
N GLY A 255 -0.37 5.97 -12.65
CA GLY A 255 -0.77 5.02 -11.61
C GLY A 255 -1.49 5.73 -10.45
N ARG A 256 -2.46 5.06 -9.81
CA ARG A 256 -3.23 5.66 -8.69
C ARG A 256 -2.64 5.37 -7.32
N ASN A 257 -1.81 4.33 -7.23
CA ASN A 257 -1.16 3.85 -6.02
C ASN A 257 0.09 3.05 -6.39
N ASN A 258 0.88 2.63 -5.40
CA ASN A 258 2.14 1.92 -5.61
C ASN A 258 2.00 0.61 -6.39
N ARG A 259 0.90 -0.13 -6.23
CA ARG A 259 0.64 -1.36 -6.99
C ARG A 259 0.34 -1.06 -8.46
N GLU A 260 -0.46 -0.03 -8.72
CA GLU A 260 -0.71 0.43 -10.08
C GLU A 260 0.53 1.03 -10.72
N ASN A 261 1.36 1.75 -9.97
CA ASN A 261 2.65 2.27 -10.45
C ASN A 261 3.52 1.13 -11.00
N ASP A 262 3.62 0.02 -10.28
CA ASP A 262 4.32 -1.18 -10.71
C ASP A 262 3.72 -1.77 -11.99
N ILE A 263 2.40 -1.93 -12.03
CA ILE A 263 1.73 -2.52 -13.20
C ILE A 263 1.90 -1.61 -14.42
N VAL A 264 1.68 -0.31 -14.25
CA VAL A 264 1.82 0.69 -15.31
C VAL A 264 3.26 0.74 -15.83
N THR A 265 4.25 0.65 -14.95
CA THR A 265 5.67 0.80 -15.31
C THR A 265 6.28 -0.48 -15.87
N HIS A 266 5.97 -1.63 -15.28
CA HIS A 266 6.67 -2.89 -15.59
C HIS A 266 5.84 -3.90 -16.35
N ARG A 267 4.52 -3.71 -16.48
CA ARG A 267 3.63 -4.63 -17.24
C ARG A 267 2.92 -3.98 -18.41
N LEU A 268 2.45 -2.75 -18.25
CA LEU A 268 1.67 -2.07 -19.28
C LEU A 268 2.54 -1.23 -20.22
N ALA A 269 3.56 -0.53 -19.70
CA ALA A 269 4.48 0.28 -20.50
C ALA A 269 5.27 -0.58 -21.50
N ALA A 270 5.36 -0.11 -22.75
CA ALA A 270 6.29 -0.64 -23.73
C ALA A 270 7.70 -0.14 -23.43
N GLN A 271 8.72 -0.89 -23.83
CA GLN A 271 10.13 -0.57 -23.56
C GLN A 271 10.57 0.83 -24.04
N ASN A 272 9.95 1.33 -25.12
CA ASN A 272 10.25 2.62 -25.71
C ASN A 272 9.33 3.75 -25.20
N ASP A 273 8.37 3.47 -24.33
CA ASP A 273 7.57 4.51 -23.68
C ASP A 273 8.44 5.36 -22.75
N VAL A 274 8.01 6.59 -22.49
CA VAL A 274 8.72 7.51 -21.59
C VAL A 274 8.09 7.45 -20.21
N TRP A 275 8.88 7.10 -19.21
CA TRP A 275 8.50 7.05 -17.80
C TRP A 275 8.89 8.34 -17.08
N PHE A 276 8.03 8.80 -16.18
CA PHE A 276 8.20 10.03 -15.39
C PHE A 276 7.90 9.78 -13.90
N HIS A 277 8.62 10.48 -13.04
CA HIS A 277 8.35 10.54 -11.60
C HIS A 277 8.88 11.86 -11.00
N ALA A 278 8.20 12.38 -9.97
CA ALA A 278 8.66 13.59 -9.28
C ALA A 278 9.93 13.31 -8.46
N HIS A 279 11.01 14.04 -8.72
CA HIS A 279 12.29 13.84 -8.05
C HIS A 279 12.25 14.34 -6.61
N GLY A 280 12.63 13.48 -5.65
CA GLY A 280 12.60 13.82 -4.23
C GLY A 280 11.21 13.86 -3.60
N TYR A 281 10.15 13.54 -4.35
CA TYR A 281 8.78 13.50 -3.86
C TYR A 281 8.18 12.10 -4.02
N ALA A 282 7.39 11.66 -3.04
CA ALA A 282 6.49 10.54 -3.28
C ALA A 282 5.44 10.92 -4.33
N GLY A 283 5.24 10.08 -5.35
CA GLY A 283 4.32 10.39 -6.43
C GLY A 283 3.93 9.19 -7.29
N SER A 284 3.12 9.47 -8.30
CA SER A 284 2.67 8.45 -9.26
C SER A 284 3.74 8.20 -10.32
N HIS A 285 3.84 6.95 -10.78
CA HIS A 285 4.56 6.66 -12.01
C HIS A 285 3.67 7.08 -13.18
N VAL A 286 4.21 7.90 -14.07
CA VAL A 286 3.51 8.38 -15.26
C VAL A 286 4.21 7.88 -16.50
N ILE A 287 3.44 7.40 -17.47
CA ILE A 287 3.92 6.85 -18.74
C ILE A 287 3.34 7.66 -19.88
N LEU A 288 4.18 8.25 -20.70
CA LEU A 288 3.81 8.75 -22.02
C LEU A 288 3.94 7.60 -23.02
N ARG A 289 2.81 7.18 -23.58
CA ARG A 289 2.71 6.05 -24.50
C ARG A 289 3.18 6.46 -25.88
N ARG A 290 4.11 5.71 -26.48
CA ARG A 290 4.53 5.94 -27.86
C ARG A 290 3.61 5.30 -28.89
N GLU A 291 2.91 4.22 -28.53
CA GLU A 291 1.92 3.55 -29.41
C GLU A 291 2.43 3.29 -30.83
N GLY A 292 3.71 2.94 -30.99
CA GLY A 292 4.33 2.68 -32.29
C GLY A 292 4.73 3.91 -33.11
N ARG A 293 4.54 5.13 -32.59
CA ARG A 293 5.00 6.38 -33.22
C ARG A 293 6.53 6.41 -33.31
N LYS A 294 7.04 6.55 -34.55
CA LYS A 294 8.48 6.71 -34.83
C LYS A 294 9.01 8.10 -34.48
N GLN A 295 8.13 9.12 -34.46
CA GLN A 295 8.48 10.46 -34.05
C GLN A 295 8.84 10.50 -32.56
N GLU A 296 9.86 11.27 -32.19
CA GLU A 296 10.17 11.54 -30.79
C GLU A 296 9.16 12.55 -30.21
N PRO A 297 8.74 12.40 -28.95
CA PRO A 297 7.85 13.35 -28.31
C PRO A 297 8.44 14.76 -28.36
N SER A 298 7.60 15.74 -28.71
CA SER A 298 8.02 17.15 -28.66
C SER A 298 8.35 17.55 -27.21
N ARG A 299 9.14 18.60 -27.05
CA ARG A 299 9.42 19.16 -25.71
C ARG A 299 8.13 19.50 -24.96
N GLN A 300 7.14 20.07 -25.65
CA GLN A 300 5.83 20.37 -25.08
C GLN A 300 5.12 19.10 -24.58
N THR A 301 5.11 18.02 -25.36
CA THR A 301 4.53 16.73 -24.98
C THR A 301 5.19 16.16 -23.71
N LEU A 302 6.52 16.29 -23.59
CA LEU A 302 7.26 15.87 -22.40
C LEU A 302 6.93 16.74 -21.18
N GLU A 303 6.80 18.06 -21.37
CA GLU A 303 6.42 19.02 -20.31
C GLU A 303 5.00 18.74 -19.81
N GLU A 304 4.06 18.44 -20.70
CA GLU A 304 2.68 18.09 -20.35
C GLU A 304 2.59 16.77 -19.56
N ALA A 305 3.31 15.72 -19.98
CA ALA A 305 3.38 14.47 -19.23
C ALA A 305 4.08 14.66 -17.87
N ALA A 306 5.13 15.47 -17.81
CA ALA A 306 5.81 15.83 -16.57
C ALA A 306 4.91 16.65 -15.63
N ALA A 307 4.06 17.53 -16.17
CA ALA A 307 3.07 18.28 -15.39
C ALA A 307 2.07 17.36 -14.67
N VAL A 308 1.64 16.28 -15.34
CA VAL A 308 0.80 15.24 -14.74
C VAL A 308 1.55 14.50 -13.62
N ALA A 309 2.82 14.15 -13.82
CA ALA A 309 3.64 13.51 -12.79
C ALA A 309 3.85 14.42 -11.57
N ALA A 310 4.09 15.71 -11.80
CA ALA A 310 4.18 16.72 -10.76
C ALA A 310 2.87 16.88 -9.99
N TYR A 311 1.73 16.90 -10.70
CA TYR A 311 0.40 17.01 -10.09
C TYR A 311 0.05 15.81 -9.20
N TRP A 312 0.38 14.59 -9.63
CA TRP A 312 0.14 13.37 -8.84
C TRP A 312 1.29 13.02 -7.88
N SER A 313 2.03 14.04 -7.44
CA SER A 313 3.07 13.92 -6.42
C SER A 313 2.72 14.71 -5.15
N LYS A 314 3.58 14.57 -4.14
CA LYS A 314 3.57 15.44 -2.96
C LYS A 314 4.01 16.89 -3.29
N GLY A 315 4.70 17.11 -4.41
CA GLY A 315 5.11 18.44 -4.88
C GLY A 315 4.03 19.23 -5.62
N ARG A 316 2.76 18.76 -5.68
CA ARG A 316 1.70 19.34 -6.51
C ARG A 316 1.39 20.83 -6.28
N THR A 317 1.76 21.37 -5.12
CA THR A 317 1.54 22.77 -4.73
C THR A 317 2.74 23.66 -5.03
N ALA A 318 3.90 23.09 -5.38
CA ALA A 318 5.08 23.85 -5.74
C ALA A 318 4.90 24.54 -7.10
N ASN A 319 5.50 25.72 -7.26
CA ASN A 319 5.44 26.48 -8.52
C ASN A 319 6.05 25.68 -9.69
N LYS A 320 7.18 25.00 -9.44
CA LYS A 320 7.77 24.01 -10.34
C LYS A 320 8.29 22.83 -9.53
N VAL A 321 8.10 21.63 -10.05
CA VAL A 321 8.58 20.37 -9.47
C VAL A 321 9.64 19.79 -10.41
N PRO A 322 10.82 19.38 -9.90
CA PRO A 322 11.76 18.61 -10.69
C PRO A 322 11.15 17.23 -10.96
N VAL A 323 10.98 16.89 -12.23
CA VAL A 323 10.46 15.59 -12.67
C VAL A 323 11.56 14.87 -13.42
N VAL A 324 11.93 13.69 -12.94
CA VAL A 324 12.84 12.80 -13.66
C VAL A 324 12.06 12.04 -14.72
N TYR A 325 12.68 11.86 -15.88
CA TYR A 325 12.14 11.04 -16.94
C TYR A 325 13.23 10.24 -17.65
N THR A 326 12.86 9.05 -18.12
CA THR A 326 13.72 8.14 -18.89
C THR A 326 12.87 7.20 -19.72
N LEU A 327 13.46 6.38 -20.58
CA LEU A 327 12.71 5.31 -21.27
C LEU A 327 12.37 4.19 -20.27
N ALA A 328 11.18 3.60 -20.39
CA ALA A 328 10.71 2.54 -19.49
C ALA A 328 11.69 1.35 -19.42
N LYS A 329 12.41 1.02 -20.51
CA LYS A 329 13.47 -0.01 -20.51
C LYS A 329 14.65 0.26 -19.58
N TYR A 330 14.87 1.51 -19.17
CA TYR A 330 15.90 1.89 -18.21
C TYR A 330 15.36 1.97 -16.78
N VAL A 331 14.10 1.64 -16.57
CA VAL A 331 13.46 1.56 -15.25
C VAL A 331 13.34 0.10 -14.86
N SER A 332 13.97 -0.24 -13.73
CA SER A 332 14.04 -1.61 -13.23
C SER A 332 13.56 -1.67 -11.79
N LYS A 333 12.95 -2.79 -11.42
CA LYS A 333 12.58 -3.08 -10.04
C LYS A 333 13.50 -4.17 -9.51
N PRO A 334 14.29 -3.95 -8.45
CA PRO A 334 15.09 -4.99 -7.83
C PRO A 334 14.21 -6.18 -7.42
N LYS A 335 14.73 -7.41 -7.58
CA LYS A 335 13.97 -8.62 -7.27
C LYS A 335 13.59 -8.62 -5.79
N GLY A 336 12.29 -8.64 -5.49
CA GLY A 336 11.76 -8.61 -4.12
C GLY A 336 11.62 -7.20 -3.51
N ALA A 337 11.83 -6.13 -4.29
CA ALA A 337 11.54 -4.77 -3.84
C ALA A 337 10.04 -4.50 -3.67
N VAL A 338 9.71 -3.52 -2.81
CA VAL A 338 8.32 -3.05 -2.58
C VAL A 338 7.70 -2.42 -3.85
N PRO A 339 6.37 -2.38 -4.01
CA PRO A 339 5.71 -1.76 -5.15
C PRO A 339 5.89 -0.26 -5.14
N GLY A 340 5.99 0.31 -6.32
CA GLY A 340 6.35 1.70 -6.53
C GLY A 340 7.85 1.96 -6.39
N LEU A 341 8.67 0.99 -5.95
CA LEU A 341 10.12 1.17 -5.98
C LEU A 341 10.65 0.93 -7.40
N ALA A 342 11.12 2.01 -8.01
CA ALA A 342 11.77 2.01 -9.29
C ALA A 342 13.22 2.47 -9.15
N VAL A 343 14.15 1.73 -9.76
CA VAL A 343 15.54 2.14 -9.98
C VAL A 343 15.67 2.50 -11.45
N MET A 344 15.86 3.79 -11.71
CA MET A 344 16.04 4.35 -13.04
C MET A 344 17.52 4.55 -13.36
N LYS A 345 17.86 4.46 -14.64
CA LYS A 345 19.15 4.85 -15.22
C LYS A 345 18.92 5.80 -16.39
N ARG A 346 19.97 6.56 -16.75
CA ARG A 346 19.96 7.47 -17.92
C ARG A 346 18.82 8.50 -17.85
N GLU A 347 18.49 8.92 -16.63
CA GLU A 347 17.46 9.88 -16.35
C GLU A 347 17.87 11.28 -16.79
N ARG A 348 16.86 12.06 -17.15
CA ARG A 348 16.95 13.49 -17.37
C ARG A 348 15.93 14.15 -16.46
N THR A 349 16.18 15.39 -16.07
CA THR A 349 15.27 16.15 -15.22
C THR A 349 14.65 17.30 -16.02
N ILE A 350 13.34 17.49 -15.85
CA ILE A 350 12.62 18.64 -16.39
C ILE A 350 11.86 19.34 -15.25
N MET A 351 11.86 20.67 -15.26
CA MET A 351 11.10 21.45 -14.29
C MET A 351 9.68 21.64 -14.82
N ALA A 352 8.71 20.98 -14.21
CA ALA A 352 7.32 21.02 -14.65
C ALA A 352 6.44 21.77 -13.65
N ARG A 353 5.50 22.56 -14.15
CA ARG A 353 4.43 23.14 -13.33
C ARG A 353 3.32 22.10 -13.16
N PRO A 354 2.89 21.76 -11.93
CA PRO A 354 1.81 20.80 -11.72
C PRO A 354 0.53 21.19 -12.47
N ALA A 355 0.04 20.31 -13.35
CA ALA A 355 -1.22 20.49 -14.07
C ALA A 355 -1.83 19.14 -14.46
N LEU A 356 -3.15 19.12 -14.64
CA LEU A 356 -3.86 18.01 -15.27
C LEU A 356 -4.17 18.36 -16.73
N LEU A 357 -4.17 17.34 -17.57
CA LEU A 357 -4.58 17.43 -18.97
C LEU A 357 -6.03 16.95 -19.12
N ALA A 358 -6.60 17.04 -20.32
CA ALA A 358 -7.91 16.48 -20.61
C ALA A 358 -7.91 14.96 -20.38
N GLU A 359 -8.98 14.44 -19.77
CA GLU A 359 -9.15 13.00 -19.60
C GLU A 359 -9.37 12.34 -20.96
N GLU A 360 -8.76 11.17 -21.17
CA GLU A 360 -8.97 10.38 -22.37
C GLU A 360 -10.36 9.70 -22.28
N GLU A 361 -11.30 10.08 -23.14
CA GLU A 361 -12.64 9.48 -23.17
C GLU A 361 -12.53 7.97 -23.44
N ARG A 362 -13.22 7.17 -22.61
CA ARG A 362 -13.29 5.72 -22.84
C ARG A 362 -14.19 5.47 -24.04
N GLN A 363 -13.61 5.10 -25.18
CA GLN A 363 -14.36 4.33 -26.17
C GLN A 363 -14.83 3.05 -25.48
N THR A 364 -16.15 2.93 -25.36
CA THR A 364 -16.84 1.94 -24.53
C THR A 364 -16.89 0.59 -25.22
#